data_AF-A0A9E1F7H2-F1
#
_entry.id   AF-A0A9E1F7H2-F1
#
_cell.length_a   1.000
_cell.length_b   1.000
_cell.length_c   1.000
_cell.angle_alpha   90.00
_cell.angle_beta   90.00
_cell.angle_gamma   90.00
#
_symmetry.space_group_name_H-M   'P 1'
#
loop_
_entity.id
_entity.type
_entity.pdbx_description
1 polymer ?
#
loop_
_entity_poly.entity_id
_entity_poly.type
_entity_poly.pdbx_seq_one_letter_code
_entity_poly.pdbx_strand_id
1 'polypeptide(L)'
;MTDEEQKLLRRLAAGELEGLVGNVLTTDGGSSVWSCIEDGIPIQYKQGPGSKYFNGKENEHVPGALRKRKTWKSDDEKLEFLQKFGWLIKDDEVQAYSAKYKP
;
A
#
# COMPACT_ATOMS: atom_id res chain seq x y z
N MET A 1 -12.05 -10.71 17.52
CA MET A 1 -10.60 -10.55 17.35
C MET A 1 -9.89 -11.74 17.97
N THR A 2 -9.19 -12.53 17.17
CA THR A 2 -8.42 -13.72 17.57
C THR A 2 -7.04 -13.34 18.11
N ASP A 3 -6.33 -14.31 18.70
CA ASP A 3 -4.95 -14.09 19.17
C ASP A 3 -4.00 -13.77 18.01
N GLU A 4 -4.17 -14.42 16.84
CA GLU A 4 -3.37 -14.11 15.65
C GLU A 4 -3.61 -12.68 15.15
N GLU A 5 -4.85 -12.20 15.15
CA GLU A 5 -5.22 -10.86 14.72
C GLU A 5 -4.61 -9.80 15.65
N GLN A 6 -4.66 -10.03 16.97
CA GLN A 6 -3.99 -9.17 17.95
C GLN A 6 -2.48 -9.15 17.75
N LYS A 7 -1.86 -10.31 17.50
CA LYS A 7 -0.42 -10.39 17.23
C LYS A 7 -0.06 -9.59 15.99
N LEU A 8 -0.79 -9.76 14.88
CA LEU A 8 -0.55 -9.02 13.64
C LEU A 8 -0.67 -7.52 13.83
N LEU A 9 -1.70 -7.05 14.55
CA LEU A 9 -1.88 -5.63 14.84
C LEU A 9 -0.75 -5.06 15.69
N ARG A 10 -0.23 -5.82 16.67
CA ARG A 10 0.95 -5.42 17.46
C ARG A 10 2.19 -5.28 16.58
N ARG A 11 2.45 -6.24 15.70
CA ARG A 11 3.59 -6.19 14.75
C ARG A 11 3.46 -4.99 13.81
N LEU A 12 2.24 -4.71 13.35
CA LEU A 12 1.93 -3.58 12.50
C LEU A 12 2.17 -2.26 13.23
N ALA A 13 1.71 -2.13 14.48
CA ALA A 13 1.95 -0.96 15.34
C ALA A 13 3.44 -0.80 15.76
N ALA A 14 4.19 -1.91 15.84
CA ALA A 14 5.63 -1.90 16.11
C ALA A 14 6.47 -1.50 14.88
N GLY A 15 5.85 -1.33 13.70
CA GLY A 15 6.52 -0.97 12.47
C GLY A 15 7.23 -2.13 11.76
N GLU A 16 7.00 -3.37 12.18
CA GLU A 16 7.67 -4.55 11.58
C GLU A 16 7.24 -4.81 10.13
N LEU A 17 6.07 -4.30 9.74
CA LEU A 17 5.47 -4.50 8.43
C LEU A 17 5.56 -3.25 7.54
N GLU A 18 6.40 -2.28 7.90
CA GLU A 18 6.53 -1.04 7.15
C GLU A 18 7.08 -1.23 5.74
N GLY A 19 6.69 -0.30 4.86
CA GLY A 19 7.19 -0.23 3.49
C GLY A 19 6.15 -0.61 2.44
N LEU A 20 6.66 -0.85 1.23
CA LEU A 20 5.84 -1.11 0.05
C LEU A 20 5.18 -2.49 0.12
N VAL A 21 3.88 -2.54 -0.11
CA VAL A 21 3.10 -3.78 -0.20
C VAL A 21 2.93 -4.14 -1.67
N GLY A 22 3.62 -5.20 -2.10
CA GLY A 22 3.62 -5.64 -3.49
C GLY A 22 4.44 -4.72 -4.40
N ASN A 23 3.84 -4.29 -5.51
CA ASN A 23 4.49 -3.47 -6.54
C ASN A 23 3.71 -2.19 -6.82
N VAL A 24 4.40 -1.19 -7.36
CA VAL A 24 3.76 -0.01 -7.96
C VAL A 24 3.14 -0.41 -9.29
N LEU A 25 1.83 -0.21 -9.44
CA LEU A 25 1.08 -0.50 -10.65
C LEU A 25 0.90 0.79 -11.46
N THR A 26 1.57 0.89 -12.60
CA THR A 26 1.39 1.99 -13.54
C THR A 26 0.43 1.58 -14.65
N THR A 27 -0.60 2.39 -14.90
CA THR A 27 -1.57 2.19 -15.97
C THR A 27 -1.06 2.79 -17.28
N ASP A 28 -1.54 2.30 -18.43
CA ASP A 28 -1.21 2.84 -19.75
C ASP A 28 -1.49 4.35 -19.87
N GLY A 29 -2.48 4.84 -19.11
CA GLY A 29 -2.79 6.27 -18.98
C GLY A 29 -1.83 7.07 -18.09
N GLY A 30 -0.68 6.52 -17.72
CA GLY A 30 0.38 7.19 -16.96
C GLY A 30 0.13 7.37 -15.45
N SER A 31 -0.98 6.85 -14.92
CA SER A 31 -1.27 6.92 -13.48
C SER A 31 -0.58 5.77 -12.75
N SER A 32 -0.08 6.00 -11.55
CA SER A 32 0.51 4.95 -10.71
C SER A 32 -0.31 4.73 -9.44
N VAL A 33 -0.48 3.48 -9.02
CA VAL A 33 -1.20 3.09 -7.79
C VAL A 33 -0.33 2.12 -7.01
N TRP A 34 -0.18 2.35 -5.71
CA TRP A 34 0.56 1.45 -4.84
C TRP A 34 -0.01 1.49 -3.43
N SER A 35 0.30 0.46 -2.66
CA SER A 35 -0.02 0.38 -1.24
C SER A 35 1.26 0.29 -0.42
N CYS A 36 1.29 0.93 0.73
CA CYS A 36 2.38 0.85 1.68
C CYS A 36 1.84 0.91 3.10
N ILE A 37 2.67 0.49 4.05
CA ILE A 37 2.40 0.62 5.49
C ILE A 37 3.36 1.68 6.02
N GLU A 38 2.81 2.74 6.60
CA GLU A 38 3.54 3.85 7.19
C GLU A 38 2.99 4.09 8.60
N ASP A 39 3.87 4.17 9.60
CA ASP A 39 3.52 4.34 11.02
C ASP A 39 2.49 3.32 11.52
N GLY A 40 2.59 2.08 11.02
CA GLY A 40 1.63 1.03 11.33
C GLY A 40 0.22 1.31 10.83
N ILE A 41 0.10 2.07 9.74
CA ILE A 41 -1.17 2.36 9.06
C ILE A 41 -1.01 2.01 7.57
N PRO A 42 -1.78 1.05 7.05
CA PRO A 42 -1.83 0.80 5.62
C PRO A 42 -2.46 2.00 4.89
N ILE A 43 -1.79 2.43 3.83
CA ILE A 43 -2.22 3.53 2.96
C ILE A 43 -2.10 3.08 1.51
N GLN A 44 -3.12 3.36 0.72
CA GLN A 44 -3.08 3.23 -0.73
C GLN A 44 -2.96 4.61 -1.36
N TYR A 45 -1.95 4.77 -2.20
CA TYR A 45 -1.70 5.98 -2.97
C TYR A 45 -2.13 5.80 -4.41
N LYS A 46 -2.52 6.92 -5.02
CA LYS A 46 -2.68 7.07 -6.46
C LYS A 46 -1.97 8.35 -6.89
N GLN A 47 -1.07 8.23 -7.84
CA GLN A 47 -0.48 9.35 -8.56
C GLN A 47 -1.13 9.43 -9.94
N GLY A 48 -1.62 10.62 -10.31
CA GLY A 48 -2.14 10.88 -11.66
C GLY A 48 -1.05 10.81 -12.73
N PRO A 49 -1.41 10.94 -14.02
CA PRO A 49 -0.43 11.07 -15.08
C PRO A 49 0.46 12.29 -14.86
N GLY A 50 1.77 12.10 -15.05
CA GLY A 50 2.69 13.21 -15.18
C GLY A 50 2.55 13.90 -16.53
N SER A 51 2.99 15.16 -16.58
CA SER A 51 3.04 15.94 -17.82
C SER A 51 4.49 16.21 -18.18
N LYS A 52 4.79 16.20 -19.48
CA LYS A 52 6.08 16.68 -20.01
C LYS A 52 5.84 17.96 -20.80
N TYR A 53 6.64 18.98 -20.54
CA TYR A 53 6.61 20.22 -21.33
C TYR A 53 8.03 20.72 -21.59
N PHE A 54 8.22 21.38 -22.73
CA PHE A 54 9.51 21.94 -23.11
C PHE A 54 9.65 23.33 -22.50
N ASN A 55 10.64 23.54 -21.62
CA ASN A 55 10.85 24.81 -20.92
C ASN A 55 11.70 25.83 -21.72
N GLY A 56 11.92 25.57 -23.02
CA GLY A 56 12.78 26.38 -23.89
C GLY A 56 14.24 25.95 -23.91
N LYS A 57 14.65 25.02 -23.03
CA LYS A 57 15.99 24.39 -23.04
C LYS A 57 15.90 22.86 -23.02
N GLU A 58 15.05 22.31 -22.15
CA GLU A 58 14.91 20.88 -21.91
C GLU A 58 13.43 20.47 -21.70
N ASN A 59 13.16 19.17 -21.80
CA ASN A 59 11.86 18.61 -21.44
C ASN A 59 11.80 18.41 -19.93
N GLU A 60 10.96 19.20 -19.26
CA GLU A 60 10.70 19.03 -17.83
C GLU A 60 9.57 18.04 -17.61
N HIS A 61 9.73 17.16 -16.62
CA HIS A 61 8.71 16.19 -16.21
C HIS A 61 8.10 16.61 -14.88
N VAL A 62 6.81 16.90 -14.90
CA VAL A 62 6.05 17.21 -13.69
C VAL A 62 5.32 15.93 -13.27
N PRO A 63 5.59 15.39 -12.07
CA PRO A 63 4.85 14.24 -11.57
C PRO A 63 3.36 14.60 -11.41
N GLY A 64 2.48 13.66 -11.74
CA GLY A 64 1.05 13.87 -11.56
C GLY A 64 0.68 14.03 -10.08
N ALA A 65 -0.52 14.55 -9.82
CA ALA A 65 -0.99 14.79 -8.47
C ALA A 65 -1.01 13.50 -7.64
N LEU A 66 -0.29 13.50 -6.52
CA LEU A 66 -0.32 12.42 -5.54
C LEU A 66 -1.56 12.55 -4.63
N ARG A 67 -2.29 11.46 -4.47
CA ARG A 67 -3.48 11.41 -3.61
C ARG A 67 -3.46 10.14 -2.76
N LYS A 68 -3.85 10.28 -1.48
CA LYS A 68 -4.20 9.15 -0.63
C LYS A 68 -5.59 8.65 -1.05
N ARG A 69 -5.65 7.43 -1.59
CA ARG A 69 -6.89 6.83 -2.10
C ARG A 69 -7.69 6.14 -1.00
N LYS A 70 -7.01 5.37 -0.15
CA LYS A 70 -7.62 4.71 1.02
C LYS A 70 -6.59 4.64 2.14
N THR A 71 -7.06 4.78 3.38
CA THR A 71 -6.26 4.65 4.59
C THR A 71 -7.06 3.79 5.54
N TRP A 72 -6.45 2.70 6.02
CA TRP A 72 -7.08 1.75 6.92
C TRP A 72 -6.68 2.10 8.35
N LYS A 73 -7.56 2.81 9.08
CA LYS A 73 -7.21 3.42 10.37
C LYS A 73 -7.60 2.53 11.54
N SER A 74 -8.80 1.98 11.50
CA SER A 74 -9.31 1.12 12.57
C SER A 74 -8.66 -0.26 12.52
N ASP A 75 -8.65 -0.97 13.64
CA ASP A 75 -8.06 -2.31 13.72
C ASP A 75 -8.72 -3.30 12.75
N ASP A 76 -10.06 -3.28 12.65
CA ASP A 76 -10.80 -4.09 11.67
C ASP A 76 -10.40 -3.74 10.22
N GLU A 77 -10.18 -2.46 9.92
CA GLU A 77 -9.72 -2.02 8.60
C GLU A 77 -8.29 -2.52 8.32
N LYS A 78 -7.40 -2.42 9.29
CA LYS A 78 -6.03 -2.93 9.16
C LYS A 78 -6.04 -4.45 8.92
N LEU A 79 -6.90 -5.19 9.62
CA LEU A 79 -7.07 -6.62 9.38
C LEU A 79 -7.66 -6.92 8.01
N GLU A 80 -8.67 -6.17 7.54
CA GLU A 80 -9.20 -6.27 6.17
C GLU A 80 -8.07 -6.11 5.14
N PHE A 81 -7.18 -5.13 5.35
CA PHE A 81 -6.02 -4.91 4.49
C PHE A 81 -5.09 -6.13 4.48
N LEU A 82 -4.74 -6.68 5.63
CA LEU A 82 -3.88 -7.87 5.72
C LEU A 82 -4.53 -9.12 5.13
N GLN A 83 -5.85 -9.30 5.30
CA GLN A 83 -6.57 -10.41 4.68
C GLN A 83 -6.47 -10.33 3.15
N LYS A 84 -6.68 -9.14 2.57
CA LYS A 84 -6.75 -8.94 1.12
C LYS A 84 -5.39 -8.82 0.44
N PHE A 85 -4.43 -8.16 1.08
CA PHE A 85 -3.13 -7.79 0.50
C PHE A 85 -1.94 -8.38 1.24
N GLY A 86 -2.14 -9.08 2.36
CA GLY A 86 -1.04 -9.64 3.16
C GLY A 86 -0.16 -10.62 2.38
N TRP A 87 -0.73 -11.34 1.40
CA TRP A 87 0.04 -12.19 0.49
C TRP A 87 1.09 -11.45 -0.36
N LEU A 88 1.03 -10.12 -0.46
CA LEU A 88 2.01 -9.27 -1.14
C LEU A 88 3.13 -8.76 -0.21
N ILE A 89 3.00 -8.97 1.10
CA ILE A 89 3.98 -8.58 2.10
C ILE A 89 5.00 -9.72 2.22
N LYS A 90 6.29 -9.40 2.27
CA LYS A 90 7.36 -10.40 2.43
C LYS A 90 7.51 -10.83 3.90
N ASP A 91 6.44 -11.40 4.45
CA ASP A 91 6.38 -11.92 5.81
C ASP A 91 5.53 -13.20 5.84
N ASP A 92 6.11 -14.31 6.28
CA ASP A 92 5.47 -15.64 6.24
C ASP A 92 4.18 -15.68 7.06
N GLU A 93 4.12 -15.01 8.22
CA GLU A 93 2.93 -15.02 9.08
C GLU A 93 1.79 -14.24 8.43
N VAL A 94 2.09 -13.07 7.86
CA VAL A 94 1.10 -12.23 7.18
C VAL A 94 0.60 -12.92 5.89
N GLN A 95 1.48 -13.59 5.15
CA GLN A 95 1.10 -14.37 3.98
C GLN A 95 0.20 -15.56 4.35
N ALA A 96 0.55 -16.29 5.41
CA ALA A 96 -0.26 -17.40 5.92
C ALA A 96 -1.64 -16.92 6.41
N TYR A 97 -1.70 -15.77 7.08
CA TYR A 97 -2.96 -15.15 7.48
C TYR A 97 -3.81 -14.79 6.26
N SER A 98 -3.24 -14.08 5.28
CA SER A 98 -3.95 -13.71 4.05
C SER A 98 -4.46 -14.92 3.26
N ALA A 99 -3.69 -16.02 3.25
CA ALA A 99 -4.07 -17.25 2.55
C ALA A 99 -5.37 -17.88 3.08
N LYS A 100 -5.71 -17.71 4.37
CA LYS A 100 -6.96 -18.21 4.97
C LYS A 100 -8.22 -17.55 4.38
N TYR A 101 -8.08 -16.36 3.81
CA TYR A 101 -9.18 -15.54 3.30
C TYR A 101 -9.17 -15.42 1.77
N LYS A 102 -8.23 -16.06 1.09
CA LYS A 102 -8.26 -16.18 -0.37
C LYS A 102 -9.34 -17.22 -0.75
N PRO A 103 -10.24 -16.90 -1.70
CA PRO A 103 -11.19 -17.86 -2.26
C PRO A 103 -10.49 -18.93 -3.09
#